data_AF-A0A944UHI6-F1
#
_entry.id   AF-A0A944UHI6-F1
#
_cell.length_a   1.000
_cell.length_b   1.000
_cell.length_c   1.000
_cell.angle_alpha   90.00
_cell.angle_beta   90.00
_cell.angle_gamma   90.00
#
_symmetry.space_group_name_H-M   'P 1'
#
loop_
_entity.id
_entity.type
_entity.pdbx_description
1 polymer ?
#
loop_
_entity_poly.entity_id
_entity_poly.type
_entity_poly.pdbx_seq_one_letter_code
_entity_poly.pdbx_strand_id
1 'polypeptide(L)'
;MKKYTSRRREFLRVIGGVGVASLSVPNYLMGAKSSAALSRSGVLLEASSFAKTGGWKIDTQHYLQMGGNYLLAHGMGKPVEDAQTVVDLPASGKWNVWVRNRDWCKGEWQSPGRFQVLVEGKPVQVTFGEGEKSWHWQSGGSVEIAKAGKIKVSLRDLTGFDGRCDAIFFTQEANPVLPTDDLRELSDWKDELTGRADEKVEEMSFDLVIVGGGISGCGAALAARSQGMKVALIQDRPLFGGNASEEIRVHTLGIHGYGSDILKTIDTVHYPNGHEKAMLDQVKREKSMAESGVDLFAHHIACGLEKQGDEIRSVEAREAKSGRIKRFRAPVFIDATGDGWLGYWAGADYRYGREAASQHDEGWDKYGDLWSPKKADNRVMGTSVLWNSERTNQKQDFPKVPWAMPVSGKHVASKGEWYWEYSDNNLNQIDDAEAIRDHMLRAIFGSFFNAKKNPKYAPNKLKWVSYVGGKRESRRLMGDHIYDMHDAIKRREFPDAVVVEKREVDGHYQRKLKGAKEDFLSTAMFHKTGGYYFIPFRSFYSRNLSNLMMAGRCFSCTHVGLCGPRVMNTCGQMGIATGYAAVLCKKHNASPKEIGQSHIKELRNLIGFDGSKPVNNPSKGGH
;
A
#
# COMPACT_ATOMS: atom_id res chain seq x y z
N MET A 1 16.02 -5.10 27.79
CA MET A 1 14.85 -5.05 26.88
C MET A 1 13.89 -3.97 27.38
N LYS A 2 13.94 -2.75 26.82
CA LYS A 2 12.89 -1.74 27.05
C LYS A 2 11.80 -1.98 26.00
N LYS A 3 10.63 -2.45 26.42
CA LYS A 3 9.41 -2.47 25.58
C LYS A 3 9.05 -1.02 25.26
N TYR A 4 9.33 -0.56 24.04
CA TYR A 4 8.67 0.63 23.49
C TYR A 4 7.20 0.25 23.27
N THR A 5 6.37 0.52 24.28
CA THR A 5 4.92 0.56 24.11
C THR A 5 4.58 1.92 23.52
N SER A 6 4.64 2.03 22.19
CA SER A 6 3.91 3.09 21.51
C SER A 6 2.43 2.84 21.77
N ARG A 7 1.80 3.67 22.61
CA ARG A 7 0.33 3.66 22.82
C ARG A 7 -0.38 4.28 21.59
N ARG A 8 -0.16 3.73 20.39
CA ARG A 8 -1.00 4.04 19.23
C ARG A 8 -2.14 3.03 19.22
N ARG A 9 -3.36 3.51 19.43
CA ARG A 9 -4.57 2.70 19.29
C ARG A 9 -4.74 2.37 17.81
N GLU A 10 -4.92 1.10 17.51
CA GLU A 10 -5.17 0.63 16.14
C GLU A 10 -6.50 1.19 15.63
N PHE A 11 -6.48 1.71 14.39
CA PHE A 11 -7.66 2.25 13.72
C PHE A 11 -8.48 1.10 13.12
N LEU A 12 -9.63 0.80 13.72
CA LEU A 12 -10.59 -0.17 13.22
C LEU A 12 -11.99 0.30 13.60
N ARG A 13 -12.82 0.61 12.59
CA ARG A 13 -14.25 0.84 12.81
C ARG A 13 -14.94 -0.52 12.88
N VAL A 14 -15.01 -1.10 14.08
CA VAL A 14 -15.88 -2.26 14.34
C VAL A 14 -17.28 -1.71 14.61
N ILE A 15 -18.19 -1.88 13.64
CA ILE A 15 -19.59 -1.50 13.83
C ILE A 15 -20.28 -2.61 14.61
N GLY A 16 -20.79 -2.25 15.79
CA GLY A 16 -21.56 -3.14 16.64
C GLY A 16 -22.92 -3.46 16.04
N GLY A 17 -23.07 -4.67 15.54
CA GLY A 17 -24.34 -5.39 15.56
C GLY A 17 -24.48 -6.08 16.92
N VAL A 18 -25.61 -5.89 17.61
CA VAL A 18 -25.91 -6.57 18.87
C VAL A 18 -25.91 -8.08 18.63
N GLY A 19 -24.85 -8.77 19.09
CA GLY A 19 -24.71 -10.22 19.10
C GLY A 19 -23.90 -10.64 20.31
N VAL A 20 -24.53 -11.41 21.21
CA VAL A 20 -24.02 -11.82 22.51
C VAL A 20 -22.72 -12.63 22.40
N ALA A 21 -21.68 -12.12 23.09
CA ALA A 21 -20.47 -12.75 23.68
C ALA A 21 -19.72 -13.92 22.99
N SER A 22 -18.42 -13.70 22.76
CA SER A 22 -17.37 -14.60 23.28
C SER A 22 -16.11 -13.81 23.62
N LEU A 23 -15.87 -13.63 24.92
CA LEU A 23 -14.70 -12.99 25.54
C LEU A 23 -13.46 -13.89 25.38
N SER A 24 -12.70 -13.76 24.29
CA SER A 24 -11.30 -14.22 24.21
C SER A 24 -10.60 -13.78 22.90
N VAL A 25 -10.56 -12.47 22.62
CA VAL A 25 -9.75 -11.91 21.54
C VAL A 25 -8.95 -10.73 22.11
N PRO A 26 -7.65 -10.55 21.76
CA PRO A 26 -6.78 -9.62 22.47
C PRO A 26 -7.29 -8.17 22.35
N ASN A 27 -7.77 -7.60 23.46
CA ASN A 27 -8.02 -6.16 23.69
C ASN A 27 -8.34 -5.31 22.43
N TYR A 28 -9.37 -5.68 21.66
CA TYR A 28 -9.99 -4.75 20.73
C TYR A 28 -10.95 -3.88 21.53
N LEU A 29 -10.68 -2.58 21.54
CA LEU A 29 -11.34 -1.55 22.35
C LEU A 29 -12.87 -1.53 22.19
N MET A 30 -13.57 -2.32 23.00
CA MET A 30 -14.87 -1.90 23.52
C MET A 30 -14.60 -0.85 24.61
N GLY A 31 -14.87 0.41 24.29
CA GLY A 31 -14.88 1.50 25.25
C GLY A 31 -13.95 2.66 24.88
N ALA A 32 -14.46 3.62 24.10
CA ALA A 32 -14.00 5.00 24.13
C ALA A 32 -15.23 5.91 24.19
N LYS A 33 -15.13 6.96 25.01
CA LYS A 33 -16.19 7.93 25.31
C LYS A 33 -16.73 8.56 24.02
N SER A 34 -18.04 8.82 24.00
CA SER A 34 -18.74 9.63 23.00
C SER A 34 -17.95 10.92 22.68
N SER A 35 -17.86 11.28 21.38
CA SER A 35 -17.20 12.46 20.79
C SER A 35 -17.80 13.82 21.22
N ALA A 36 -18.61 13.87 22.28
CA ALA A 36 -19.53 14.95 22.61
C ALA A 36 -18.87 16.30 23.02
N ALA A 37 -17.56 16.51 22.85
CA ALA A 37 -16.87 17.69 23.35
C ALA A 37 -15.94 18.43 22.35
N LEU A 38 -15.94 18.06 21.06
CA LEU A 38 -15.21 18.84 20.05
C LEU A 38 -16.05 20.03 19.58
N SER A 39 -15.39 21.16 19.31
CA SER A 39 -16.06 22.30 18.68
C SER A 39 -16.59 21.88 17.31
N ARG A 40 -17.88 22.12 17.09
CA ARG A 40 -18.59 21.81 15.84
C ARG A 40 -18.81 23.04 14.96
N SER A 41 -18.37 24.22 15.40
CA SER A 41 -18.59 25.44 14.64
C SER A 41 -17.40 25.74 13.73
N GLY A 42 -17.57 25.47 12.43
CA GLY A 42 -16.55 25.71 11.43
C GLY A 42 -16.80 24.95 10.13
N VAL A 43 -15.87 25.12 9.19
CA VAL A 43 -15.89 24.47 7.88
C VAL A 43 -14.59 23.70 7.68
N LEU A 44 -14.69 22.39 7.49
CA LEU A 44 -13.56 21.53 7.23
C LEU A 44 -13.41 21.29 5.72
N LEU A 45 -12.19 21.47 5.24
CA LEU A 45 -11.78 21.19 3.87
C LEU A 45 -10.66 20.14 3.89
N GLU A 46 -10.98 18.90 3.53
CA GLU A 46 -9.96 17.86 3.35
C GLU A 46 -9.19 18.08 2.04
N ALA A 47 -7.86 18.04 2.08
CA ALA A 47 -7.01 18.37 0.95
C ALA A 47 -7.21 17.41 -0.24
N SER A 48 -7.53 16.14 0.03
CA SER A 48 -7.81 15.16 -1.02
C SER A 48 -9.08 15.48 -1.83
N SER A 49 -9.96 16.34 -1.31
CA SER A 49 -11.20 16.79 -1.99
C SER A 49 -10.98 17.97 -2.94
N PHE A 50 -9.74 18.49 -3.05
CA PHE A 50 -9.45 19.63 -3.92
C PHE A 50 -9.85 19.35 -5.37
N ALA A 51 -10.63 20.27 -5.96
CA ALA A 51 -11.13 20.13 -7.32
C ALA A 51 -10.00 20.04 -8.36
N LYS A 52 -8.89 20.74 -8.13
CA LYS A 52 -7.65 20.65 -8.91
C LYS A 52 -6.49 20.37 -7.97
N THR A 53 -5.74 19.32 -8.24
CA THR A 53 -4.52 19.03 -7.47
C THR A 53 -3.30 19.79 -7.98
N GLY A 54 -3.38 20.45 -9.15
CA GLY A 54 -2.20 21.02 -9.79
C GLY A 54 -1.15 19.93 -10.01
N GLY A 55 0.07 20.14 -9.53
CA GLY A 55 1.11 19.10 -9.52
C GLY A 55 1.19 18.26 -8.25
N TRP A 56 0.32 18.49 -7.26
CA TRP A 56 0.26 17.69 -6.03
C TRP A 56 -0.31 16.29 -6.32
N LYS A 57 0.17 15.30 -5.57
CA LYS A 57 -0.30 13.91 -5.63
C LYS A 57 -1.20 13.62 -4.44
N ILE A 58 -2.29 12.86 -4.66
CA ILE A 58 -3.10 12.33 -3.56
C ILE A 58 -2.41 11.06 -3.09
N ASP A 59 -1.94 11.06 -1.85
CA ASP A 59 -1.37 9.87 -1.22
C ASP A 59 -2.42 9.17 -0.35
N THR A 60 -2.66 7.90 -0.67
CA THR A 60 -3.60 7.02 0.06
C THR A 60 -2.90 5.88 0.79
N GLN A 61 -1.58 5.71 0.61
CA GLN A 61 -0.83 4.53 1.09
C GLN A 61 -0.72 4.48 2.62
N HIS A 62 -0.84 5.64 3.28
CA HIS A 62 -0.66 5.79 4.73
C HIS A 62 -1.97 6.09 5.47
N TYR A 63 -3.12 5.94 4.80
CA TYR A 63 -4.43 6.30 5.36
C TYR A 63 -4.67 5.70 6.74
N LEU A 64 -4.35 4.42 6.91
CA LEU A 64 -4.58 3.68 8.16
C LEU A 64 -3.64 4.10 9.30
N GLN A 65 -2.48 4.68 8.99
CA GLN A 65 -1.50 5.15 9.97
C GLN A 65 -1.77 6.60 10.43
N MET A 66 -2.48 7.39 9.64
CA MET A 66 -2.68 8.83 9.90
C MET A 66 -4.14 9.31 9.91
N GLY A 67 -5.10 8.49 9.50
CA GLY A 67 -6.55 8.75 9.57
C GLY A 67 -7.10 9.66 8.46
N GLY A 68 -6.55 9.57 7.24
CA GLY A 68 -6.87 10.52 6.16
C GLY A 68 -6.00 10.36 4.93
N ASN A 69 -6.39 11.02 3.85
CA ASN A 69 -5.62 11.13 2.62
C ASN A 69 -5.06 12.56 2.54
N TYR A 70 -3.85 12.71 2.01
CA TYR A 70 -3.21 14.02 1.95
C TYR A 70 -2.70 14.35 0.54
N LEU A 71 -2.57 15.64 0.28
CA LEU A 71 -1.85 16.12 -0.89
C LEU A 71 -0.36 16.21 -0.58
N LEU A 72 0.44 15.68 -1.51
CA LEU A 72 1.89 15.60 -1.48
C LEU A 72 2.52 16.38 -2.65
N ALA A 73 3.37 17.37 -2.35
CA ALA A 73 4.08 18.17 -3.35
C ALA A 73 5.35 17.47 -3.86
N HIS A 74 5.19 16.42 -4.67
CA HIS A 74 6.29 15.58 -5.15
C HIS A 74 6.99 16.16 -6.42
N GLY A 75 7.60 17.34 -6.28
CA GLY A 75 8.19 18.09 -7.39
C GLY A 75 9.67 17.77 -7.71
N MET A 76 10.30 16.90 -6.93
CA MET A 76 11.72 16.53 -7.05
C MET A 76 12.68 17.74 -7.06
N GLY A 77 12.40 18.72 -6.20
CA GLY A 77 13.20 19.95 -6.05
C GLY A 77 12.78 21.11 -6.96
N LYS A 78 11.62 21.01 -7.60
CA LYS A 78 10.96 22.12 -8.28
C LYS A 78 9.55 22.28 -7.72
N PRO A 79 9.15 23.48 -7.28
CA PRO A 79 7.79 23.71 -6.83
C PRO A 79 6.76 23.21 -7.85
N VAL A 80 5.76 22.47 -7.37
CA VAL A 80 4.65 21.98 -8.20
C VAL A 80 3.58 23.06 -8.39
N GLU A 81 2.77 22.93 -9.44
CA GLU A 81 1.62 23.82 -9.66
C GLU A 81 0.65 23.77 -8.47
N ASP A 82 0.12 24.93 -8.08
CA ASP A 82 -0.79 25.09 -6.94
C ASP A 82 -2.01 24.16 -7.04
N ALA A 83 -2.33 23.45 -5.96
CA ALA A 83 -3.63 22.80 -5.82
C ALA A 83 -4.70 23.86 -5.52
N GLN A 84 -5.90 23.75 -6.08
CA GLN A 84 -6.95 24.75 -5.95
C GLN A 84 -8.33 24.11 -5.73
N THR A 85 -9.13 24.76 -4.88
CA THR A 85 -10.53 24.43 -4.67
C THR A 85 -11.31 25.65 -4.19
N VAL A 86 -12.60 25.46 -3.96
CA VAL A 86 -13.51 26.46 -3.39
C VAL A 86 -14.16 25.87 -2.14
N VAL A 87 -14.20 26.66 -1.07
CA VAL A 87 -14.93 26.34 0.16
C VAL A 87 -16.07 27.35 0.34
N ASP A 88 -17.21 26.92 0.87
CA ASP A 88 -18.32 27.82 1.20
C ASP A 88 -18.23 28.22 2.68
N LEU A 89 -17.97 29.50 2.96
CA LEU A 89 -17.93 30.03 4.32
C LEU A 89 -19.24 30.77 4.61
N PRO A 90 -20.04 30.35 5.61
CA PRO A 90 -21.41 30.83 5.79
C PRO A 90 -21.52 32.27 6.34
N ALA A 91 -20.40 32.87 6.78
CA ALA A 91 -20.39 34.19 7.38
C ALA A 91 -19.19 35.01 6.92
N SER A 92 -19.37 36.33 6.83
CA SER A 92 -18.28 37.29 6.74
C SER A 92 -17.60 37.49 8.10
N GLY A 93 -16.47 38.18 8.10
CA GLY A 93 -15.70 38.53 9.29
C GLY A 93 -14.39 37.75 9.39
N LYS A 94 -13.82 37.76 10.59
CA LYS A 94 -12.56 37.10 10.90
C LYS A 94 -12.74 35.58 11.03
N TRP A 95 -11.94 34.81 10.29
CA TRP A 95 -11.87 33.36 10.36
C TRP A 95 -10.46 32.91 10.74
N ASN A 96 -10.33 32.10 11.78
CA ASN A 96 -9.10 31.40 12.13
C ASN A 96 -8.91 30.19 11.22
N VAL A 97 -7.69 29.99 10.73
CA VAL A 97 -7.33 28.91 9.82
C VAL A 97 -6.41 27.94 10.54
N TRP A 98 -6.76 26.66 10.55
CA TRP A 98 -5.94 25.58 11.09
C TRP A 98 -5.62 24.58 10.00
N VAL A 99 -4.38 24.12 9.91
CA VAL A 99 -3.94 23.21 8.86
C VAL A 99 -3.32 21.96 9.48
N ARG A 100 -3.86 20.79 9.13
CA ARG A 100 -3.29 19.51 9.51
C ARG A 100 -2.15 19.16 8.56
N ASN A 101 -0.92 19.24 9.08
CA ASN A 101 0.31 19.03 8.32
C ASN A 101 1.36 18.33 9.19
N ARG A 102 2.55 18.12 8.63
CA ARG A 102 3.74 17.68 9.37
C ARG A 102 5.02 18.16 8.70
N ASP A 103 6.06 18.32 9.50
CA ASP A 103 7.43 18.36 9.01
C ASP A 103 7.95 16.93 8.84
N TRP A 104 7.96 16.45 7.59
CA TRP A 104 8.38 15.09 7.29
C TRP A 104 9.89 14.87 7.45
N CYS A 105 10.69 15.94 7.51
CA CYS A 105 12.14 15.87 7.60
C CYS A 105 12.71 16.85 8.64
N LYS A 106 12.10 16.94 9.83
CA LYS A 106 12.54 17.82 10.92
C LYS A 106 14.01 17.59 11.30
N GLY A 107 14.77 18.68 11.46
CA GLY A 107 16.18 18.67 11.86
C GLY A 107 16.80 20.08 11.88
N GLU A 108 18.12 20.16 11.98
CA GLU A 108 18.91 21.41 12.02
C GLU A 108 19.08 22.02 10.61
N TRP A 109 17.97 22.22 9.91
CA TRP A 109 17.88 22.80 8.58
C TRP A 109 16.47 23.32 8.34
N GLN A 110 16.32 24.16 7.33
CA GLN A 110 14.99 24.55 6.87
C GLN A 110 14.27 23.35 6.26
N SER A 111 13.01 23.11 6.67
CA SER A 111 12.30 21.90 6.23
C SER A 111 12.17 21.87 4.70
N PRO A 112 12.38 20.70 4.07
CA PRO A 112 12.06 20.53 2.66
C PRO A 112 10.57 20.58 2.37
N GLY A 113 9.68 20.23 3.30
CA GLY A 113 8.26 20.03 3.02
C GLY A 113 7.38 21.27 3.04
N ARG A 114 7.91 22.45 2.69
CA ARG A 114 7.24 23.72 2.97
C ARG A 114 6.21 24.12 1.93
N PHE A 115 5.10 24.66 2.42
CA PHE A 115 4.03 25.15 1.58
C PHE A 115 3.24 26.28 2.25
N GLN A 116 2.44 26.99 1.47
CA GLN A 116 1.50 28.01 1.95
C GLN A 116 0.06 27.62 1.65
N VAL A 117 -0.84 27.99 2.55
CA VAL A 117 -2.28 28.06 2.25
C VAL A 117 -2.60 29.47 1.82
N LEU A 118 -3.27 29.61 0.67
CA LEU A 118 -3.75 30.87 0.15
C LEU A 118 -5.27 30.93 0.22
N VAL A 119 -5.81 32.04 0.70
CA VAL A 119 -7.25 32.35 0.74
C VAL A 119 -7.47 33.59 -0.12
N GLU A 120 -8.30 33.49 -1.16
CA GLU A 120 -8.48 34.54 -2.18
C GLU A 120 -7.14 35.00 -2.79
N GLY A 121 -6.22 34.05 -3.01
CA GLY A 121 -4.91 34.31 -3.59
C GLY A 121 -3.89 34.97 -2.65
N LYS A 122 -4.26 35.26 -1.39
CA LYS A 122 -3.36 35.82 -0.38
C LYS A 122 -2.88 34.71 0.57
N PRO A 123 -1.56 34.57 0.81
CA PRO A 123 -1.06 33.60 1.77
C PRO A 123 -1.52 33.96 3.19
N VAL A 124 -1.85 32.94 3.99
CA VAL A 124 -2.00 33.09 5.44
C VAL A 124 -0.66 33.40 6.08
N GLN A 125 -0.65 33.79 7.37
CA GLN A 125 0.54 34.33 8.05
C GLN A 125 1.68 33.31 8.18
N VAL A 126 1.34 32.02 8.21
CA VAL A 126 2.27 30.93 8.53
C VAL A 126 2.66 30.16 7.29
N THR A 127 3.94 29.79 7.20
CA THR A 127 4.42 28.74 6.29
C THR A 127 4.30 27.40 7.00
N PHE A 128 3.68 26.42 6.35
CA PHE A 128 3.42 25.09 6.90
C PHE A 128 4.51 24.09 6.49
N GLY A 129 4.54 22.94 7.16
CA GLY A 129 5.55 21.91 6.94
C GLY A 129 6.86 22.11 7.71
N GLU A 130 6.91 23.09 8.62
CA GLU A 130 8.07 23.37 9.51
C GLU A 130 7.74 23.14 11.00
N GLY A 131 6.56 22.58 11.30
CA GLY A 131 6.07 22.37 12.67
C GLY A 131 6.56 21.07 13.31
N GLU A 132 5.62 20.24 13.78
CA GLU A 132 5.95 18.95 14.38
C GLU A 132 6.23 17.83 13.38
N LYS A 133 7.04 16.87 13.84
CA LYS A 133 7.35 15.67 13.03
C LYS A 133 6.11 14.82 12.81
N SER A 134 5.22 14.70 13.80
CA SER A 134 3.94 13.99 13.67
C SER A 134 2.90 14.85 12.95
N TRP A 135 1.88 14.20 12.42
CA TRP A 135 0.67 14.88 11.95
C TRP A 135 0.07 15.67 13.11
N HIS A 136 -0.16 16.96 12.91
CA HIS A 136 -0.68 17.86 13.94
C HIS A 136 -1.46 19.01 13.28
N TRP A 137 -2.33 19.65 14.06
CA TRP A 137 -2.97 20.89 13.65
C TRP A 137 -2.08 22.08 13.98
N GLN A 138 -1.80 22.91 12.99
CA GLN A 138 -1.03 24.14 13.13
C GLN A 138 -1.92 25.34 12.83
N SER A 139 -1.93 26.35 13.71
CA SER A 139 -2.63 27.61 13.44
C SER A 139 -1.91 28.37 12.31
N GLY A 140 -2.68 28.79 11.31
CA GLY A 140 -2.27 29.67 10.23
C GLY A 140 -2.48 31.16 10.52
N GLY A 141 -2.96 31.49 11.72
CA GLY A 141 -3.50 32.80 12.05
C GLY A 141 -4.94 32.96 11.55
N SER A 142 -5.31 34.20 11.23
CA SER A 142 -6.66 34.55 10.80
C SER A 142 -6.69 35.27 9.47
N VAL A 143 -7.78 35.09 8.73
CA VAL A 143 -8.10 35.79 7.49
C VAL A 143 -9.41 36.56 7.64
N GLU A 144 -9.51 37.71 6.97
CA GLU A 144 -10.73 38.50 6.94
C GLU A 144 -11.54 38.15 5.68
N ILE A 145 -12.79 37.70 5.87
CA ILE A 145 -13.69 37.33 4.78
C ILE A 145 -14.73 38.43 4.63
N ALA A 146 -14.62 39.21 3.55
CA ALA A 146 -15.48 40.37 3.34
C ALA A 146 -16.96 40.00 3.12
N LYS A 147 -17.23 38.86 2.49
CA LYS A 147 -18.58 38.39 2.17
C LYS A 147 -18.66 36.87 2.34
N ALA A 148 -19.72 36.40 2.98
CA ALA A 148 -20.07 34.98 3.03
C ALA A 148 -20.23 34.39 1.62
N GLY A 149 -19.90 33.11 1.47
CA GLY A 149 -20.06 32.35 0.24
C GLY A 149 -18.81 31.61 -0.18
N LYS A 150 -18.67 31.45 -1.50
CA LYS A 150 -17.59 30.69 -2.15
C LYS A 150 -16.26 31.43 -2.10
N ILE A 151 -15.33 30.87 -1.34
CA ILE A 151 -13.97 31.36 -1.13
C ILE A 151 -12.96 30.43 -1.82
N LYS A 152 -12.09 30.99 -2.65
CA LYS A 152 -11.00 30.24 -3.28
C LYS A 152 -9.91 29.92 -2.26
N VAL A 153 -9.55 28.65 -2.18
CA VAL A 153 -8.44 28.15 -1.37
C VAL A 153 -7.41 27.49 -2.28
N SER A 154 -6.12 27.69 -2.00
CA SER A 154 -5.05 27.06 -2.77
C SER A 154 -3.87 26.63 -1.89
N LEU A 155 -3.18 25.56 -2.29
CA LEU A 155 -1.92 25.12 -1.70
C LEU A 155 -0.78 25.45 -2.64
N ARG A 156 0.18 26.25 -2.15
CA ARG A 156 1.38 26.62 -2.89
C ARG A 156 2.59 25.90 -2.34
N ASP A 157 3.20 25.06 -3.16
CA ASP A 157 4.48 24.43 -2.85
C ASP A 157 5.61 25.48 -2.95
N LEU A 158 6.54 25.47 -2.00
CA LEU A 158 7.67 26.39 -1.97
C LEU A 158 9.00 25.74 -2.37
N THR A 159 9.07 24.42 -2.44
CA THR A 159 10.35 23.70 -2.50
C THR A 159 10.41 22.59 -3.54
N GLY A 160 9.29 21.94 -3.86
CA GLY A 160 9.28 20.72 -4.66
C GLY A 160 9.69 19.46 -3.90
N PHE A 161 9.77 19.48 -2.58
CA PHE A 161 10.21 18.34 -1.76
C PHE A 161 9.15 17.92 -0.73
N ASP A 162 8.05 17.37 -1.24
CA ASP A 162 7.15 16.51 -0.48
C ASP A 162 6.41 17.21 0.66
N GLY A 163 6.03 18.48 0.47
CA GLY A 163 5.12 19.18 1.37
C GLY A 163 3.78 18.46 1.50
N ARG A 164 3.19 18.48 2.71
CA ARG A 164 2.05 17.60 3.07
C ARG A 164 0.92 18.37 3.72
N CYS A 165 -0.27 18.28 3.13
CA CYS A 165 -1.49 18.85 3.67
C CYS A 165 -2.59 17.79 3.69
N ASP A 166 -3.12 17.46 4.88
CA ASP A 166 -4.26 16.56 5.06
C ASP A 166 -5.59 17.33 5.01
N ALA A 167 -5.70 18.41 5.79
CA ALA A 167 -6.94 19.18 5.89
C ALA A 167 -6.71 20.62 6.34
N ILE A 168 -7.66 21.49 6.02
CA ILE A 168 -7.74 22.89 6.42
C ILE A 168 -9.08 23.10 7.14
N PHE A 169 -9.06 23.64 8.35
CA PHE A 169 -10.25 23.92 9.15
C PHE A 169 -10.38 25.42 9.37
N PHE A 170 -11.53 25.97 8.99
CA PHE A 170 -11.90 27.37 9.18
C PHE A 170 -12.88 27.48 10.35
N THR A 171 -12.64 28.35 11.31
CA THR A 171 -13.58 28.62 12.41
C THR A 171 -13.54 30.08 12.86
N GLN A 172 -14.66 30.62 13.34
CA GLN A 172 -14.70 31.95 13.96
C GLN A 172 -14.45 31.89 15.48
N GLU A 173 -14.33 30.70 16.06
CA GLU A 173 -13.98 30.53 17.47
C GLU A 173 -12.51 30.89 17.71
N ALA A 174 -12.25 31.61 18.81
CA ALA A 174 -10.90 32.01 19.19
C ALA A 174 -10.03 30.80 19.59
N ASN A 175 -10.61 29.82 20.29
CA ASN A 175 -9.90 28.66 20.84
C ASN A 175 -10.69 27.37 20.54
N PRO A 176 -10.71 26.90 19.28
CA PRO A 176 -11.43 25.68 18.93
C PRO A 176 -10.77 24.45 19.58
N VAL A 177 -11.58 23.47 19.95
CA VAL A 177 -11.08 22.15 20.36
C VAL A 177 -10.88 21.31 19.09
N LEU A 178 -9.64 20.89 18.84
CA LEU A 178 -9.24 20.11 17.67
C LEU A 178 -9.00 18.65 18.07
N PRO A 179 -9.27 17.68 17.17
CA PRO A 179 -9.08 16.27 17.48
C PRO A 179 -7.62 15.95 17.75
N THR A 180 -7.41 15.00 18.66
CA THR A 180 -6.08 14.50 19.04
C THR A 180 -5.52 13.50 18.00
N ASP A 181 -4.41 12.84 18.33
CA ASP A 181 -3.82 11.77 17.52
C ASP A 181 -4.65 10.47 17.51
N ASP A 182 -5.80 10.41 18.20
CA ASP A 182 -6.74 9.30 18.11
C ASP A 182 -7.42 9.29 16.73
N LEU A 183 -7.06 8.31 15.91
CA LEU A 183 -7.48 8.24 14.51
C LEU A 183 -9.00 8.04 14.34
N ARG A 184 -9.66 7.43 15.33
CA ARG A 184 -11.11 7.28 15.32
C ARG A 184 -11.77 8.61 15.62
N GLU A 185 -11.35 9.30 16.69
CA GLU A 185 -11.81 10.65 17.02
C GLU A 185 -11.66 11.59 15.82
N LEU A 186 -10.50 11.56 15.16
CA LEU A 186 -10.24 12.33 13.96
C LEU A 186 -11.20 11.97 12.82
N SER A 187 -11.39 10.68 12.52
CA SER A 187 -12.28 10.25 11.44
C SER A 187 -13.74 10.66 11.71
N ASP A 188 -14.21 10.44 12.94
CA ASP A 188 -15.56 10.79 13.36
C ASP A 188 -15.76 12.33 13.28
N TRP A 189 -14.78 13.11 13.75
CA TRP A 189 -14.82 14.58 13.65
C TRP A 189 -14.84 15.07 12.20
N LYS A 190 -14.03 14.46 11.32
CA LYS A 190 -14.05 14.77 9.88
C LYS A 190 -15.41 14.48 9.26
N ASP A 191 -16.02 13.34 9.60
CA ASP A 191 -17.34 12.96 9.09
C ASP A 191 -18.46 13.84 9.64
N GLU A 192 -18.41 14.25 10.90
CA GLU A 192 -19.35 15.21 11.49
C GLU A 192 -19.29 16.56 10.77
N LEU A 193 -18.10 17.18 10.64
CA LEU A 193 -17.96 18.52 10.05
C LEU A 193 -18.22 18.59 8.54
N THR A 194 -18.10 17.47 7.84
CA THR A 194 -18.40 17.39 6.41
C THR A 194 -19.85 16.96 6.13
N GLY A 195 -20.64 16.71 7.18
CA GLY A 195 -22.01 16.22 7.08
C GLY A 195 -22.12 14.74 6.68
N ARG A 196 -20.99 14.04 6.50
CA ARG A 196 -20.96 12.61 6.13
C ARG A 196 -21.45 11.68 7.24
N ALA A 197 -21.40 12.13 8.50
CA ALA A 197 -21.93 11.36 9.63
C ALA A 197 -23.44 11.09 9.50
N ASP A 198 -24.18 11.98 8.84
CA ASP A 198 -25.63 11.87 8.62
C ASP A 198 -25.97 11.21 7.27
N GLU A 199 -24.97 10.98 6.40
CA GLU A 199 -25.18 10.31 5.12
C GLU A 199 -25.42 8.81 5.33
N LYS A 200 -26.41 8.25 4.61
CA LYS A 200 -26.64 6.81 4.60
C LYS A 200 -25.50 6.13 3.83
N VAL A 201 -24.84 5.16 4.48
CA VAL A 201 -23.85 4.31 3.82
C VAL A 201 -24.52 3.50 2.70
N GLU A 202 -23.99 3.63 1.48
CA GLU A 202 -24.43 2.85 0.33
C GLU A 202 -24.03 1.38 0.53
N GLU A 203 -25.01 0.48 0.54
CA GLU A 203 -24.77 -0.96 0.61
C GLU A 203 -24.88 -1.60 -0.77
N MET A 204 -23.90 -2.44 -1.10
CA MET A 204 -23.79 -3.13 -2.37
C MET A 204 -23.57 -4.63 -2.13
N SER A 205 -24.22 -5.47 -2.93
CA SER A 205 -24.10 -6.94 -2.84
C SER A 205 -23.44 -7.53 -4.09
N PHE A 206 -22.51 -8.45 -3.86
CA PHE A 206 -21.69 -9.12 -4.86
C PHE A 206 -21.62 -10.63 -4.56
N ASP A 207 -21.20 -11.40 -5.56
CA ASP A 207 -20.85 -12.81 -5.35
C ASP A 207 -19.45 -12.94 -4.72
N LEU A 208 -18.58 -11.98 -5.01
CA LEU A 208 -17.19 -11.96 -4.56
C LEU A 208 -16.73 -10.51 -4.38
N VAL A 209 -16.09 -10.25 -3.24
CA VAL A 209 -15.38 -8.99 -2.97
C VAL A 209 -13.88 -9.27 -2.86
N ILE A 210 -13.10 -8.53 -3.64
CA ILE A 210 -11.64 -8.61 -3.67
C ILE A 210 -11.10 -7.26 -3.21
N VAL A 211 -10.19 -7.27 -2.24
CA VAL A 211 -9.55 -6.04 -1.75
C VAL A 211 -8.06 -6.09 -2.06
N GLY A 212 -7.59 -5.13 -2.86
CA GLY A 212 -6.24 -5.03 -3.39
C GLY A 212 -6.17 -5.30 -4.88
N GLY A 213 -6.15 -4.23 -5.68
CA GLY A 213 -6.02 -4.22 -7.14
C GLY A 213 -4.61 -4.43 -7.66
N GLY A 214 -3.78 -5.24 -6.97
CA GLY A 214 -2.49 -5.71 -7.51
C GLY A 214 -2.66 -6.71 -8.65
N ILE A 215 -1.56 -7.22 -9.21
CA ILE A 215 -1.62 -8.28 -10.25
C ILE A 215 -2.39 -9.52 -9.76
N SER A 216 -2.28 -9.87 -8.47
CA SER A 216 -3.08 -10.93 -7.84
C SER A 216 -4.58 -10.60 -7.86
N GLY A 217 -4.99 -9.43 -7.36
CA GLY A 217 -6.41 -9.06 -7.34
C GLY A 217 -7.02 -8.90 -8.73
N CYS A 218 -6.27 -8.34 -9.68
CA CYS A 218 -6.68 -8.27 -11.08
C CYS A 218 -6.87 -9.68 -11.66
N GLY A 219 -5.92 -10.59 -11.44
CA GLY A 219 -6.01 -11.98 -11.88
C GLY A 219 -7.24 -12.70 -11.30
N ALA A 220 -7.51 -12.51 -10.01
CA ALA A 220 -8.68 -13.07 -9.34
C ALA A 220 -9.99 -12.52 -9.91
N ALA A 221 -10.06 -11.20 -10.11
CA ALA A 221 -11.25 -10.55 -10.64
C ALA A 221 -11.59 -11.02 -12.05
N LEU A 222 -10.58 -11.08 -12.94
CA LEU A 222 -10.74 -11.54 -14.32
C LEU A 222 -11.14 -13.03 -14.37
N ALA A 223 -10.52 -13.88 -13.56
CA ALA A 223 -10.85 -15.30 -13.50
C ALA A 223 -12.30 -15.53 -13.04
N ALA A 224 -12.70 -14.94 -11.91
CA ALA A 224 -14.06 -15.03 -11.38
C ALA A 224 -15.10 -14.46 -12.37
N ARG A 225 -14.81 -13.30 -12.97
CA ARG A 225 -15.72 -12.64 -13.90
C ARG A 225 -15.90 -13.41 -15.21
N SER A 226 -14.85 -14.09 -15.68
CA SER A 226 -14.94 -14.97 -16.87
C SER A 226 -15.95 -16.11 -16.70
N GLN A 227 -16.30 -16.46 -15.46
CA GLN A 227 -17.29 -17.48 -15.10
C GLN A 227 -18.65 -16.87 -14.70
N GLY A 228 -18.87 -15.58 -14.98
CA GLY A 228 -20.16 -14.91 -14.78
C GLY A 228 -20.43 -14.40 -13.36
N MET A 229 -19.46 -14.44 -12.44
CA MET A 229 -19.64 -13.85 -11.10
C MET A 229 -19.84 -12.33 -11.17
N LYS A 230 -20.64 -11.80 -10.25
CA LYS A 230 -20.68 -10.36 -9.94
C LYS A 230 -19.56 -10.04 -8.94
N VAL A 231 -18.54 -9.31 -9.38
CA VAL A 231 -17.29 -9.12 -8.64
C VAL A 231 -17.07 -7.64 -8.36
N ALA A 232 -16.74 -7.30 -7.11
CA ALA A 232 -16.17 -6.00 -6.75
C ALA A 232 -14.66 -6.12 -6.57
N LEU A 233 -13.89 -5.25 -7.23
CA LEU A 233 -12.45 -5.10 -7.00
C LEU A 233 -12.16 -3.72 -6.39
N ILE A 234 -11.75 -3.71 -5.12
CA ILE A 234 -11.48 -2.50 -4.32
C ILE A 234 -9.98 -2.22 -4.32
N GLN A 235 -9.58 -1.01 -4.71
CA GLN A 235 -8.18 -0.60 -4.80
C GLN A 235 -7.99 0.79 -4.19
N ASP A 236 -7.04 0.89 -3.26
CA ASP A 236 -6.74 2.10 -2.48
C ASP A 236 -6.22 3.27 -3.34
N ARG A 237 -5.51 2.95 -4.43
CA ARG A 237 -4.86 3.90 -5.34
C ARG A 237 -5.66 4.12 -6.64
N PRO A 238 -5.33 5.16 -7.43
CA PRO A 238 -5.96 5.42 -8.73
C PRO A 238 -5.87 4.27 -9.73
N LEU A 239 -4.78 3.50 -9.68
CA LEU A 239 -4.40 2.58 -10.75
C LEU A 239 -4.35 1.14 -10.27
N PHE A 240 -4.70 0.23 -11.18
CA PHE A 240 -4.56 -1.20 -11.00
C PHE A 240 -3.14 -1.67 -11.36
N GLY A 241 -2.72 -2.79 -10.78
CA GLY A 241 -1.42 -3.43 -10.99
C GLY A 241 -0.49 -3.41 -9.79
N GLY A 242 -0.83 -2.71 -8.70
CA GLY A 242 -0.03 -2.74 -7.46
C GLY A 242 1.37 -2.18 -7.69
N ASN A 243 2.42 -2.94 -7.37
CA ASN A 243 3.80 -2.52 -7.63
C ASN A 243 4.17 -2.47 -9.12
N ALA A 244 3.37 -3.10 -9.99
CA ALA A 244 3.52 -3.01 -11.45
C ALA A 244 2.80 -1.80 -12.07
N SER A 245 2.22 -0.95 -11.23
CA SER A 245 1.62 0.31 -11.68
C SER A 245 2.68 1.28 -12.21
N GLU A 246 2.30 2.25 -13.03
CA GLU A 246 3.20 3.34 -13.44
C GLU A 246 3.66 4.24 -12.27
N GLU A 247 3.00 4.14 -11.11
CA GLU A 247 3.35 4.85 -9.88
C GLU A 247 4.59 4.27 -9.21
N ILE A 248 4.85 2.97 -9.38
CA ILE A 248 5.95 2.24 -8.73
C ILE A 248 6.93 1.64 -9.76
N ARG A 249 6.44 1.11 -10.88
CA ARG A 249 7.20 0.61 -12.04
C ARG A 249 8.16 -0.54 -11.73
N VAL A 250 7.72 -1.49 -10.90
CA VAL A 250 8.38 -2.80 -10.81
C VAL A 250 7.84 -3.69 -11.92
N HIS A 251 8.70 -4.28 -12.75
CA HIS A 251 8.22 -5.22 -13.76
C HIS A 251 7.77 -6.55 -13.14
N THR A 252 6.80 -7.21 -13.75
CA THR A 252 6.27 -8.51 -13.34
C THR A 252 7.24 -9.63 -13.71
N LEU A 253 7.90 -10.18 -12.69
CA LEU A 253 8.69 -11.41 -12.79
C LEU A 253 7.87 -12.64 -12.46
N GLY A 254 8.45 -13.81 -12.76
CA GLY A 254 7.85 -15.12 -12.58
C GLY A 254 7.24 -15.64 -13.87
N ILE A 255 6.79 -16.88 -13.85
CA ILE A 255 6.15 -17.50 -15.01
C ILE A 255 4.64 -17.25 -15.01
N HIS A 256 4.00 -17.38 -16.16
CA HIS A 256 2.55 -17.31 -16.25
C HIS A 256 1.87 -18.60 -15.79
N GLY A 257 2.59 -19.72 -15.80
CA GLY A 257 2.03 -21.02 -15.47
C GLY A 257 0.89 -21.37 -16.43
N TYR A 258 -0.21 -21.87 -15.88
CA TYR A 258 -1.40 -22.22 -16.68
C TYR A 258 -2.37 -21.05 -16.88
N GLY A 259 -2.21 -19.95 -16.12
CA GLY A 259 -3.06 -18.75 -16.17
C GLY A 259 -2.69 -17.73 -17.25
N SER A 260 -1.90 -18.11 -18.26
CA SER A 260 -1.31 -17.19 -19.24
C SER A 260 -2.34 -16.38 -20.03
N ASP A 261 -3.51 -16.95 -20.30
CA ASP A 261 -4.58 -16.28 -21.06
C ASP A 261 -5.05 -14.99 -20.37
N ILE A 262 -5.06 -14.99 -19.04
CA ILE A 262 -5.39 -13.81 -18.22
C ILE A 262 -4.14 -12.95 -18.01
N LEU A 263 -3.02 -13.55 -17.57
CA LEU A 263 -1.86 -12.77 -17.12
C LEU A 263 -1.25 -11.88 -18.21
N LYS A 264 -1.19 -12.34 -19.48
CA LYS A 264 -0.67 -11.54 -20.61
C LYS A 264 -1.41 -10.22 -20.84
N THR A 265 -2.63 -10.09 -20.31
CA THR A 265 -3.46 -8.88 -20.46
C THR A 265 -3.14 -7.83 -19.38
N ILE A 266 -2.52 -8.24 -18.26
CA ILE A 266 -2.29 -7.38 -17.09
C ILE A 266 -0.82 -7.31 -16.63
N ASP A 267 0.05 -8.19 -17.14
CA ASP A 267 1.48 -8.25 -16.84
C ASP A 267 2.25 -7.03 -17.38
N THR A 268 3.57 -7.05 -17.25
CA THR A 268 4.46 -6.08 -17.88
C THR A 268 5.54 -6.76 -18.69
N VAL A 269 6.05 -6.07 -19.70
CA VAL A 269 7.31 -6.43 -20.33
C VAL A 269 8.49 -6.21 -19.37
N HIS A 270 9.58 -6.96 -19.53
CA HIS A 270 10.78 -6.80 -18.71
C HIS A 270 11.57 -5.55 -19.11
N TYR A 271 11.23 -4.41 -18.53
CA TYR A 271 12.04 -3.19 -18.58
C TYR A 271 12.91 -3.05 -17.32
N PRO A 272 14.00 -2.25 -17.35
CA PRO A 272 14.66 -1.81 -16.12
C PRO A 272 13.63 -1.23 -15.14
N ASN A 273 13.81 -1.44 -13.83
CA ASN A 273 12.83 -0.94 -12.88
C ASN A 273 12.80 0.60 -12.89
N GLY A 274 11.61 1.19 -12.78
CA GLY A 274 11.43 2.64 -12.91
C GLY A 274 11.30 3.14 -14.35
N HIS A 275 11.50 2.31 -15.37
CA HIS A 275 11.48 2.74 -16.77
C HIS A 275 10.10 3.26 -17.21
N GLU A 276 10.07 4.33 -18.00
CA GLU A 276 8.81 5.00 -18.41
C GLU A 276 7.91 4.14 -19.29
N LYS A 277 8.47 3.19 -20.04
CA LYS A 277 7.69 2.22 -20.83
C LYS A 277 6.72 1.37 -19.99
N ALA A 278 6.86 1.32 -18.67
CA ALA A 278 5.85 0.73 -17.79
C ALA A 278 4.45 1.39 -17.95
N MET A 279 4.38 2.64 -18.45
CA MET A 279 3.11 3.29 -18.81
C MET A 279 2.36 2.58 -19.94
N LEU A 280 3.07 1.94 -20.88
CA LEU A 280 2.43 1.18 -21.96
C LEU A 280 1.71 -0.05 -21.39
N ASP A 281 2.35 -0.73 -20.44
CA ASP A 281 1.76 -1.85 -19.73
C ASP A 281 0.64 -1.41 -18.77
N GLN A 282 0.72 -0.20 -18.21
CA GLN A 282 -0.39 0.40 -17.47
C GLN A 282 -1.61 0.58 -18.36
N VAL A 283 -1.47 1.19 -19.55
CA VAL A 283 -2.57 1.39 -20.50
C VAL A 283 -3.20 0.05 -20.90
N LYS A 284 -2.37 -0.96 -21.20
CA LYS A 284 -2.83 -2.33 -21.51
C LYS A 284 -3.67 -2.92 -20.37
N ARG A 285 -3.19 -2.80 -19.14
CA ARG A 285 -3.87 -3.33 -17.95
C ARG A 285 -5.17 -2.61 -17.67
N GLU A 286 -5.17 -1.28 -17.65
CA GLU A 286 -6.39 -0.48 -17.41
C GLU A 286 -7.46 -0.77 -18.44
N LYS A 287 -7.08 -0.89 -19.72
CA LYS A 287 -8.00 -1.30 -20.79
C LYS A 287 -8.61 -2.68 -20.50
N SER A 288 -7.77 -3.66 -20.17
CA SER A 288 -8.22 -5.03 -19.88
C SER A 288 -9.16 -5.08 -18.67
N MET A 289 -8.88 -4.29 -17.63
CA MET A 289 -9.76 -4.19 -16.46
C MET A 289 -11.08 -3.49 -16.81
N ALA A 290 -11.06 -2.38 -17.55
CA ALA A 290 -12.26 -1.66 -17.96
C ALA A 290 -13.19 -2.53 -18.84
N GLU A 291 -12.62 -3.35 -19.73
CA GLU A 291 -13.37 -4.25 -20.63
C GLU A 291 -13.83 -5.55 -19.95
N SER A 292 -13.42 -5.80 -18.70
CA SER A 292 -13.71 -7.07 -18.01
C SER A 292 -15.16 -7.24 -17.55
N GLY A 293 -15.88 -6.14 -17.36
CA GLY A 293 -17.19 -6.13 -16.72
C GLY A 293 -17.17 -6.40 -15.21
N VAL A 294 -16.00 -6.33 -14.55
CA VAL A 294 -15.86 -6.26 -13.09
C VAL A 294 -16.30 -4.88 -12.61
N ASP A 295 -16.95 -4.80 -11.44
CA ASP A 295 -17.22 -3.51 -10.80
C ASP A 295 -15.93 -3.00 -10.12
N LEU A 296 -15.31 -2.00 -10.74
CA LEU A 296 -14.01 -1.46 -10.34
C LEU A 296 -14.16 -0.27 -9.38
N PHE A 297 -13.57 -0.39 -8.19
CA PHE A 297 -13.54 0.65 -7.17
C PHE A 297 -12.10 1.11 -6.91
N ALA A 298 -11.53 1.83 -7.88
CA ALA A 298 -10.28 2.56 -7.68
C ALA A 298 -10.48 3.73 -6.69
N HIS A 299 -9.41 4.19 -6.05
CA HIS A 299 -9.47 5.21 -4.98
C HIS A 299 -10.36 4.86 -3.78
N HIS A 300 -10.66 3.58 -3.54
CA HIS A 300 -11.44 3.15 -2.38
C HIS A 300 -10.53 2.43 -1.40
N ILE A 301 -10.29 3.06 -0.25
CA ILE A 301 -9.44 2.52 0.81
C ILE A 301 -10.32 1.68 1.74
N ALA A 302 -10.06 0.38 1.82
CA ALA A 302 -10.72 -0.45 2.82
C ALA A 302 -10.39 0.08 4.23
N CYS A 303 -11.41 0.27 5.07
CA CYS A 303 -11.28 0.96 6.36
C CYS A 303 -12.08 0.31 7.50
N GLY A 304 -12.77 -0.79 7.22
CA GLY A 304 -13.54 -1.52 8.22
C GLY A 304 -14.13 -2.81 7.64
N LEU A 305 -14.61 -3.67 8.53
CA LEU A 305 -15.38 -4.86 8.16
C LEU A 305 -16.37 -5.23 9.26
N GLU A 306 -17.38 -6.01 8.88
CA GLU A 306 -18.33 -6.66 9.77
C GLU A 306 -18.12 -8.18 9.67
N LYS A 307 -18.16 -8.90 10.79
CA LYS A 307 -18.09 -10.36 10.80
C LYS A 307 -19.06 -10.97 11.82
N GLN A 308 -19.45 -12.20 11.58
CA GLN A 308 -20.23 -13.02 12.50
C GLN A 308 -19.52 -14.37 12.68
N GLY A 309 -19.08 -14.69 13.90
CA GLY A 309 -18.26 -15.89 14.13
C GLY A 309 -16.96 -15.82 13.34
N ASP A 310 -16.72 -16.82 12.49
CA ASP A 310 -15.57 -16.94 11.59
C ASP A 310 -15.84 -16.44 10.16
N GLU A 311 -16.99 -15.81 9.92
CA GLU A 311 -17.44 -15.39 8.60
C GLU A 311 -17.47 -13.86 8.48
N ILE A 312 -16.80 -13.32 7.47
CA ILE A 312 -16.89 -11.90 7.10
C ILE A 312 -18.24 -11.66 6.42
N ARG A 313 -18.99 -10.64 6.85
CA ARG A 313 -20.30 -10.27 6.31
C ARG A 313 -20.21 -9.09 5.34
N SER A 314 -19.33 -8.14 5.62
CA SER A 314 -19.11 -6.99 4.76
C SER A 314 -17.75 -6.35 4.95
N VAL A 315 -17.28 -5.63 3.95
CA VAL A 315 -16.13 -4.72 4.01
C VAL A 315 -16.61 -3.31 3.75
N GLU A 316 -16.07 -2.33 4.46
CA GLU A 316 -16.28 -0.91 4.19
C GLU A 316 -15.05 -0.34 3.49
N ALA A 317 -15.28 0.47 2.46
CA ALA A 317 -14.22 1.24 1.82
C ALA A 317 -14.61 2.70 1.66
N ARG A 318 -13.65 3.58 1.96
CA ARG A 318 -13.78 5.03 1.88
C ARG A 318 -13.19 5.54 0.56
N GLU A 319 -13.98 6.27 -0.21
CA GLU A 319 -13.53 6.90 -1.45
C GLU A 319 -12.64 8.11 -1.14
N ALA A 320 -11.48 8.19 -1.80
CA ALA A 320 -10.38 9.04 -1.35
C ALA A 320 -10.66 10.55 -1.41
N LYS A 321 -11.52 11.00 -2.33
CA LYS A 321 -11.77 12.41 -2.60
C LYS A 321 -12.96 12.96 -1.83
N SER A 322 -14.10 12.27 -1.92
CA SER A 322 -15.35 12.62 -1.24
C SER A 322 -15.33 12.22 0.24
N GLY A 323 -14.52 11.24 0.61
CA GLY A 323 -14.52 10.65 1.94
C GLY A 323 -15.75 9.79 2.21
N ARG A 324 -16.61 9.50 1.23
CA ARG A 324 -17.81 8.68 1.43
C ARG A 324 -17.48 7.22 1.62
N ILE A 325 -18.22 6.55 2.48
CA ILE A 325 -18.09 5.12 2.73
C ILE A 325 -19.13 4.35 1.91
N LYS A 326 -18.68 3.26 1.29
CA LYS A 326 -19.52 2.22 0.73
C LYS A 326 -19.31 0.92 1.50
N ARG A 327 -20.36 0.12 1.62
CA ARG A 327 -20.34 -1.22 2.26
C ARG A 327 -20.56 -2.29 1.20
N PHE A 328 -19.66 -3.26 1.18
CA PHE A 328 -19.60 -4.34 0.19
C PHE A 328 -19.89 -5.66 0.87
N ARG A 329 -21.03 -6.29 0.53
CA ARG A 329 -21.44 -7.62 1.03
C ARG A 329 -21.15 -8.68 -0.02
N ALA A 330 -20.62 -9.82 0.42
CA ALA A 330 -20.42 -11.01 -0.39
C ALA A 330 -20.38 -12.26 0.49
N PRO A 331 -20.68 -13.45 -0.06
CA PRO A 331 -20.49 -14.71 0.65
C PRO A 331 -19.01 -15.09 0.79
N VAL A 332 -18.14 -14.60 -0.11
CA VAL A 332 -16.70 -14.95 -0.15
C VAL A 332 -15.86 -13.69 -0.38
N PHE A 333 -14.71 -13.61 0.28
CA PHE A 333 -13.76 -12.51 0.18
C PHE A 333 -12.36 -12.99 -0.21
N ILE A 334 -11.61 -12.17 -0.94
CA ILE A 334 -10.20 -12.39 -1.23
C ILE A 334 -9.39 -11.19 -0.71
N ASP A 335 -8.48 -11.44 0.24
CA ASP A 335 -7.44 -10.48 0.62
C ASP A 335 -6.29 -10.54 -0.38
N ALA A 336 -6.18 -9.50 -1.20
CA ALA A 336 -5.10 -9.29 -2.16
C ALA A 336 -4.36 -7.97 -1.88
N THR A 337 -4.47 -7.45 -0.66
CA THR A 337 -3.89 -6.15 -0.27
C THR A 337 -2.36 -6.18 -0.19
N GLY A 338 -1.78 -7.37 -0.13
CA GLY A 338 -0.34 -7.58 0.11
C GLY A 338 0.07 -7.38 1.57
N ASP A 339 -0.67 -6.55 2.32
CA ASP A 339 -0.49 -6.29 3.75
C ASP A 339 -1.37 -7.17 4.67
N GLY A 340 -2.24 -8.00 4.07
CA GLY A 340 -3.13 -8.91 4.79
C GLY A 340 -4.17 -8.19 5.64
N TRP A 341 -4.63 -7.00 5.21
CA TRP A 341 -5.50 -6.14 6.01
C TRP A 341 -6.84 -6.78 6.37
N LEU A 342 -7.52 -7.43 5.43
CA LEU A 342 -8.82 -8.06 5.73
C LEU A 342 -8.64 -9.21 6.70
N GLY A 343 -7.65 -10.08 6.46
CA GLY A 343 -7.36 -11.19 7.36
C GLY A 343 -7.01 -10.70 8.76
N TYR A 344 -6.12 -9.71 8.86
CA TYR A 344 -5.73 -9.13 10.14
C TYR A 344 -6.92 -8.53 10.90
N TRP A 345 -7.77 -7.74 10.23
CA TRP A 345 -8.96 -7.15 10.85
C TRP A 345 -10.02 -8.17 11.24
N ALA A 346 -10.17 -9.24 10.48
CA ALA A 346 -11.14 -10.30 10.74
C ALA A 346 -10.68 -11.28 11.83
N GLY A 347 -9.41 -11.21 12.26
CA GLY A 347 -8.83 -12.09 13.26
C GLY A 347 -8.24 -13.38 12.69
N ALA A 348 -7.83 -13.38 11.41
CA ALA A 348 -7.05 -14.47 10.84
C ALA A 348 -5.72 -14.61 11.58
N ASP A 349 -5.29 -15.85 11.79
CA ASP A 349 -3.92 -16.09 12.25
C ASP A 349 -2.93 -15.53 11.24
N TYR A 350 -1.88 -14.84 11.71
CA TYR A 350 -0.86 -14.23 10.85
C TYR A 350 0.52 -14.27 11.49
N ARG A 351 1.53 -14.00 10.66
CA ARG A 351 2.92 -13.80 11.06
C ARG A 351 3.48 -12.54 10.43
N TYR A 352 4.54 -12.01 11.04
CA TYR A 352 5.33 -10.91 10.53
C TYR A 352 6.80 -11.15 10.90
N GLY A 353 7.72 -10.69 10.06
CA GLY A 353 9.16 -10.83 10.32
C GLY A 353 9.75 -12.12 9.75
N ARG A 354 10.94 -12.52 10.25
CA ARG A 354 11.60 -13.78 9.88
C ARG A 354 11.47 -14.79 11.01
N GLU A 355 11.08 -16.01 10.67
CA GLU A 355 11.05 -17.13 11.60
C GLU A 355 12.45 -17.52 12.07
N ALA A 356 12.54 -18.14 13.24
CA ALA A 356 13.79 -18.76 13.66
C ALA A 356 14.12 -19.95 12.73
N ALA A 357 15.40 -20.14 12.38
CA ALA A 357 15.83 -21.22 11.50
C ALA A 357 15.35 -22.62 11.97
N SER A 358 15.31 -22.85 13.27
CA SER A 358 14.84 -24.11 13.86
C SER A 358 13.34 -24.34 13.80
N GLN A 359 12.53 -23.33 13.46
CA GLN A 359 11.08 -23.45 13.47
C GLN A 359 10.54 -24.23 12.26
N HIS A 360 11.20 -24.09 11.10
CA HIS A 360 10.82 -24.72 9.83
C HIS A 360 12.00 -25.44 9.15
N ASP A 361 13.13 -25.57 9.86
CA ASP A 361 14.38 -26.14 9.36
C ASP A 361 14.98 -25.40 8.13
N GLU A 362 14.63 -24.12 7.94
CA GLU A 362 15.02 -23.34 6.76
C GLU A 362 16.39 -22.65 6.93
N GLY A 363 17.28 -23.22 7.75
CA GLY A 363 18.64 -22.72 7.95
C GLY A 363 19.51 -22.95 6.72
N TRP A 364 20.43 -22.02 6.44
CA TRP A 364 21.42 -22.20 5.37
C TRP A 364 22.79 -21.63 5.72
N ASP A 365 23.78 -22.50 5.91
CA ASP A 365 25.13 -22.15 6.37
C ASP A 365 25.81 -21.04 5.54
N LYS A 366 25.55 -21.02 4.22
CA LYS A 366 26.16 -20.04 3.32
C LYS A 366 25.89 -18.58 3.74
N TYR A 367 24.69 -18.32 4.28
CA TYR A 367 24.27 -16.96 4.65
C TYR A 367 23.93 -16.83 6.14
N GLY A 368 23.80 -17.94 6.88
CA GLY A 368 23.54 -17.96 8.32
C GLY A 368 22.31 -17.12 8.69
N ASP A 369 22.46 -16.27 9.71
CA ASP A 369 21.38 -15.43 10.26
C ASP A 369 20.80 -14.40 9.26
N LEU A 370 21.46 -14.15 8.11
CA LEU A 370 20.90 -13.32 7.06
C LEU A 370 19.77 -14.03 6.30
N TRP A 371 19.86 -15.35 6.15
CA TRP A 371 18.85 -16.16 5.49
C TRP A 371 17.69 -16.45 6.45
N SER A 372 18.01 -17.16 7.54
CA SER A 372 17.07 -17.50 8.61
C SER A 372 17.78 -17.28 9.95
N PRO A 373 17.32 -16.35 10.80
CA PRO A 373 18.01 -16.03 12.04
C PRO A 373 17.85 -17.15 13.08
N LYS A 374 18.81 -17.30 14.00
CA LYS A 374 18.68 -18.22 15.15
C LYS A 374 17.49 -17.90 16.06
N LYS A 375 17.09 -16.64 16.14
CA LYS A 375 15.91 -16.16 16.88
C LYS A 375 15.05 -15.35 15.93
N ALA A 376 13.73 -15.58 15.98
CA ALA A 376 12.80 -14.83 15.17
C ALA A 376 12.97 -13.32 15.40
N ASP A 377 12.83 -12.54 14.33
CA ASP A 377 12.99 -11.10 14.36
C ASP A 377 11.98 -10.39 13.47
N ASN A 378 11.95 -9.05 13.52
CA ASN A 378 10.96 -8.24 12.81
C ASN A 378 11.43 -7.80 11.42
N ARG A 379 12.57 -8.31 10.93
CA ARG A 379 13.05 -7.95 9.60
C ARG A 379 12.19 -8.63 8.54
N VAL A 380 12.04 -7.97 7.42
CA VAL A 380 11.39 -8.50 6.21
C VAL A 380 12.13 -7.95 4.99
N MET A 381 11.86 -8.50 3.81
CA MET A 381 12.22 -7.84 2.56
C MET A 381 11.55 -6.47 2.50
N GLY A 382 12.35 -5.45 2.20
CA GLY A 382 11.99 -4.07 2.43
C GLY A 382 11.07 -3.46 1.38
N THR A 383 10.84 -2.16 1.55
CA THR A 383 10.10 -1.34 0.60
C THR A 383 11.06 -0.69 -0.38
N SER A 384 10.83 -0.91 -1.68
CA SER A 384 11.59 -0.24 -2.73
C SER A 384 10.99 1.13 -3.06
N VAL A 385 11.87 2.12 -3.28
CA VAL A 385 11.49 3.41 -3.89
C VAL A 385 12.35 3.58 -5.14
N LEU A 386 11.72 3.40 -6.29
CA LEU A 386 12.39 3.43 -7.59
C LEU A 386 12.50 4.86 -8.11
N TRP A 387 13.53 5.11 -8.90
CA TRP A 387 13.80 6.44 -9.45
C TRP A 387 14.76 6.37 -10.62
N ASN A 388 14.76 7.39 -11.47
CA ASN A 388 15.70 7.52 -12.57
C ASN A 388 16.01 8.99 -12.93
N SER A 389 17.09 9.16 -13.70
CA SER A 389 17.42 10.42 -14.35
C SER A 389 17.53 10.23 -15.86
N GLU A 390 17.41 11.32 -16.58
CA GLU A 390 17.69 11.40 -18.02
C GLU A 390 18.94 12.24 -18.26
N ARG A 391 19.72 11.88 -19.28
CA ARG A 391 20.83 12.69 -19.75
C ARG A 391 20.29 13.72 -20.75
N THR A 392 20.63 14.98 -20.56
CA THR A 392 20.24 16.08 -21.46
C THR A 392 21.44 16.60 -22.25
N ASN A 393 21.21 17.53 -23.18
CA ASN A 393 22.28 18.13 -23.99
C ASN A 393 23.03 19.28 -23.28
N GLN A 394 22.57 19.70 -22.09
CA GLN A 394 23.13 20.81 -21.35
C GLN A 394 23.29 20.46 -19.87
N LYS A 395 24.10 21.24 -19.14
CA LYS A 395 24.20 21.08 -17.68
C LYS A 395 22.83 21.32 -17.03
N GLN A 396 22.53 20.50 -16.03
CA GLN A 396 21.30 20.56 -15.25
C GLN A 396 21.67 20.78 -13.80
N ASP A 397 20.99 21.72 -13.13
CA ASP A 397 21.19 21.98 -11.71
C ASP A 397 20.22 21.15 -10.85
N PHE A 398 20.59 20.97 -9.59
CA PHE A 398 19.74 20.34 -8.58
C PHE A 398 19.92 21.08 -7.25
N PRO A 399 18.83 21.37 -6.50
CA PRO A 399 18.91 22.14 -5.26
C PRO A 399 19.84 21.49 -4.22
N LYS A 400 20.35 22.31 -3.30
CA LYS A 400 21.04 21.80 -2.11
C LYS A 400 20.02 21.06 -1.23
N VAL A 401 20.42 19.91 -0.71
CA VAL A 401 19.57 19.04 0.12
C VAL A 401 20.26 18.68 1.44
N PRO A 402 20.58 19.66 2.32
CA PRO A 402 21.29 19.40 3.57
C PRO A 402 20.57 18.37 4.46
N TRP A 403 19.25 18.35 4.42
CA TRP A 403 18.35 17.42 5.13
C TRP A 403 18.46 15.95 4.65
N ALA A 404 18.91 15.73 3.42
CA ALA A 404 19.13 14.41 2.84
C ALA A 404 20.50 13.82 3.20
N MET A 405 21.50 14.69 3.43
CA MET A 405 22.90 14.32 3.64
C MET A 405 23.14 13.39 4.84
N PRO A 406 22.42 13.48 5.97
CA PRO A 406 22.59 12.53 7.08
C PRO A 406 22.27 11.08 6.70
N VAL A 407 21.44 10.86 5.67
CA VAL A 407 21.10 9.52 5.17
C VAL A 407 22.04 9.14 4.04
N SER A 408 22.12 9.96 2.98
CA SER A 408 22.89 9.60 1.79
C SER A 408 24.41 9.62 2.00
N GLY A 409 24.89 10.37 3.00
CA GLY A 409 26.32 10.60 3.23
C GLY A 409 27.01 11.07 1.95
N LYS A 410 28.08 10.37 1.54
CA LYS A 410 28.83 10.64 0.30
C LYS A 410 28.42 9.75 -0.87
N HIS A 411 27.33 8.98 -0.74
CA HIS A 411 26.90 8.06 -1.79
C HIS A 411 26.57 8.83 -3.08
N VAL A 412 26.98 8.30 -4.23
CA VAL A 412 26.80 8.92 -5.55
C VAL A 412 25.99 7.98 -6.42
N ALA A 413 24.83 8.43 -6.87
CA ALA A 413 24.01 7.69 -7.82
C ALA A 413 23.25 8.65 -8.75
N SER A 414 23.02 8.23 -9.99
CA SER A 414 22.20 8.96 -10.96
C SER A 414 20.91 8.22 -11.34
N LYS A 415 20.72 7.00 -10.86
CA LYS A 415 19.50 6.21 -11.06
C LYS A 415 19.36 5.15 -9.98
N GLY A 416 18.11 4.73 -9.76
CA GLY A 416 17.74 3.62 -8.91
C GLY A 416 17.60 2.31 -9.66
N GLU A 417 17.42 1.24 -8.92
CA GLU A 417 17.09 -0.11 -9.39
C GLU A 417 16.50 -0.90 -8.20
N TRP A 418 16.09 -2.15 -8.40
CA TRP A 418 15.38 -2.96 -7.39
C TRP A 418 16.01 -3.01 -5.99
N TYR A 419 17.34 -2.82 -5.88
CA TYR A 419 18.10 -2.85 -4.63
C TYR A 419 18.04 -1.56 -3.82
N TRP A 420 17.38 -0.52 -4.33
CA TRP A 420 17.01 0.68 -3.56
C TRP A 420 15.80 0.35 -2.70
N GLU A 421 16.08 -0.33 -1.59
CA GLU A 421 15.10 -1.00 -0.75
C GLU A 421 15.51 -0.91 0.71
N TYR A 422 14.59 -0.48 1.57
CA TYR A 422 14.88 -0.26 2.98
C TYR A 422 14.01 -1.11 3.92
N SER A 423 14.67 -1.67 4.93
CA SER A 423 14.08 -2.46 6.01
C SER A 423 14.99 -2.40 7.23
N ASP A 424 14.42 -2.16 8.40
CA ASP A 424 15.15 -2.25 9.66
C ASP A 424 14.37 -3.09 10.68
N ASN A 425 15.09 -3.76 11.58
CA ASN A 425 14.44 -4.59 12.60
C ASN A 425 13.58 -3.78 13.58
N ASN A 426 13.84 -2.48 13.70
CA ASN A 426 13.08 -1.60 14.58
C ASN A 426 11.91 -0.89 13.89
N LEU A 427 11.68 -1.16 12.59
CA LEU A 427 10.63 -0.52 11.81
C LEU A 427 9.68 -1.57 11.23
N ASN A 428 8.38 -1.33 11.36
CA ASN A 428 7.34 -2.15 10.74
C ASN A 428 7.00 -1.60 9.34
N GLN A 429 6.99 -2.45 8.31
CA GLN A 429 6.69 -2.05 6.92
C GLN A 429 5.25 -1.54 6.72
N ILE A 430 4.37 -1.77 7.69
CA ILE A 430 3.00 -1.25 7.72
C ILE A 430 2.94 0.00 8.59
N ASP A 431 3.31 -0.11 9.85
CA ASP A 431 3.09 0.99 10.81
C ASP A 431 4.05 2.18 10.62
N ASP A 432 5.25 1.92 10.09
CA ASP A 432 6.28 2.92 9.82
C ASP A 432 6.46 3.20 8.32
N ALA A 433 5.48 2.82 7.48
CA ALA A 433 5.58 2.88 6.02
C ALA A 433 5.98 4.27 5.49
N GLU A 434 5.38 5.34 6.04
CA GLU A 434 5.70 6.72 5.66
C GLU A 434 7.16 7.07 5.99
N ALA A 435 7.64 6.70 7.18
CA ALA A 435 9.01 6.95 7.60
C ALA A 435 10.04 6.14 6.77
N ILE A 436 9.70 4.91 6.41
CA ILE A 436 10.52 4.05 5.54
C ILE A 436 10.66 4.67 4.15
N ARG A 437 9.55 5.14 3.56
CA ARG A 437 9.58 5.85 2.28
C ARG A 437 10.41 7.13 2.38
N ASP A 438 10.21 7.91 3.42
CA ASP A 438 10.88 9.21 3.58
C ASP A 438 12.39 9.05 3.78
N HIS A 439 12.82 7.99 4.46
CA HIS A 439 14.23 7.60 4.54
C HIS A 439 14.82 7.33 3.15
N MET A 440 14.08 6.61 2.31
CA MET A 440 14.47 6.36 0.92
C MET A 440 14.51 7.64 0.08
N LEU A 441 13.54 8.55 0.23
CA LEU A 441 13.55 9.85 -0.46
C LEU A 441 14.82 10.66 -0.12
N ARG A 442 15.19 10.71 1.17
CA ARG A 442 16.45 11.33 1.62
C ARG A 442 17.67 10.65 0.99
N ALA A 443 17.71 9.32 0.98
CA ALA A 443 18.80 8.60 0.32
C ALA A 443 18.92 8.96 -1.17
N ILE A 444 17.80 9.00 -1.88
CA ILE A 444 17.73 9.26 -3.32
C ILE A 444 18.16 10.68 -3.65
N PHE A 445 17.52 11.69 -3.04
CA PHE A 445 17.80 13.08 -3.35
C PHE A 445 19.23 13.47 -2.96
N GLY A 446 19.72 12.99 -1.81
CA GLY A 446 21.10 13.22 -1.38
C GLY A 446 22.13 12.52 -2.30
N SER A 447 21.83 11.30 -2.76
CA SER A 447 22.70 10.59 -3.69
C SER A 447 22.77 11.25 -5.07
N PHE A 448 21.64 11.75 -5.56
CA PHE A 448 21.58 12.51 -6.81
C PHE A 448 22.31 13.85 -6.69
N PHE A 449 22.12 14.59 -5.59
CA PHE A 449 22.88 15.81 -5.30
C PHE A 449 24.39 15.58 -5.29
N ASN A 450 24.85 14.50 -4.66
CA ASN A 450 26.26 14.12 -4.70
C ASN A 450 26.74 13.79 -6.13
N ALA A 451 25.91 13.12 -6.94
CA ALA A 451 26.25 12.86 -8.35
C ALA A 451 26.46 14.17 -9.14
N LYS A 452 25.67 15.21 -8.88
CA LYS A 452 25.81 16.52 -9.54
C LYS A 452 27.15 17.22 -9.31
N LYS A 453 27.91 16.81 -8.27
CA LYS A 453 29.28 17.31 -8.01
C LYS A 453 30.32 16.73 -8.97
N ASN A 454 29.99 15.63 -9.67
CA ASN A 454 30.88 15.01 -10.65
C ASN A 454 30.52 15.49 -12.08
N PRO A 455 31.46 16.03 -12.86
CA PRO A 455 31.23 16.47 -14.24
C PRO A 455 30.56 15.44 -15.14
N LYS A 456 30.80 14.14 -14.90
CA LYS A 456 30.15 13.03 -15.63
C LYS A 456 28.62 13.11 -15.63
N TYR A 457 28.05 13.54 -14.50
CA TYR A 457 26.60 13.62 -14.29
C TYR A 457 26.08 15.06 -14.38
N ALA A 458 26.92 16.04 -14.74
CA ALA A 458 26.50 17.42 -14.99
C ALA A 458 25.29 17.54 -15.95
N PRO A 459 25.17 16.74 -17.04
CA PRO A 459 24.01 16.82 -17.92
C PRO A 459 22.78 16.03 -17.45
N ASN A 460 22.88 15.24 -16.37
CA ASN A 460 21.76 14.44 -15.88
C ASN A 460 20.71 15.30 -15.16
N LYS A 461 19.44 15.11 -15.49
CA LYS A 461 18.27 15.70 -14.83
C LYS A 461 17.48 14.60 -14.12
N LEU A 462 17.15 14.79 -12.84
CA LEU A 462 16.26 13.87 -12.13
C LEU A 462 14.89 13.90 -12.84
N LYS A 463 14.45 12.74 -13.32
CA LYS A 463 13.28 12.64 -14.19
C LYS A 463 12.05 12.15 -13.44
N TRP A 464 12.23 11.11 -12.62
CA TRP A 464 11.13 10.49 -11.90
C TRP A 464 11.63 9.81 -10.63
N VAL A 465 10.87 9.97 -9.55
CA VAL A 465 10.99 9.25 -8.28
C VAL A 465 9.58 8.73 -7.95
N SER A 466 9.48 7.50 -7.48
CA SER A 466 8.22 6.95 -6.97
C SER A 466 7.81 7.70 -5.71
N TYR A 467 6.61 8.28 -5.69
CA TYR A 467 6.08 8.97 -4.52
C TYR A 467 5.42 8.02 -3.50
N VAL A 468 5.18 6.77 -3.92
CA VAL A 468 4.68 5.66 -3.08
C VAL A 468 5.73 4.55 -2.97
N GLY A 469 5.67 3.76 -1.90
CA GLY A 469 6.58 2.64 -1.67
C GLY A 469 6.10 1.34 -2.31
N GLY A 470 7.01 0.59 -2.93
CA GLY A 470 6.76 -0.77 -3.40
C GLY A 470 7.18 -1.83 -2.37
N LYS A 471 6.30 -2.14 -1.40
CA LYS A 471 6.56 -3.13 -0.32
C LYS A 471 6.75 -4.54 -0.89
N ARG A 472 7.80 -5.28 -0.51
CA ARG A 472 8.02 -6.68 -0.94
C ARG A 472 7.40 -7.72 -0.03
N GLU A 473 7.25 -7.39 1.24
CA GLU A 473 6.81 -8.30 2.29
C GLU A 473 6.27 -7.51 3.48
N SER A 474 5.26 -8.08 4.14
CA SER A 474 4.73 -7.57 5.40
C SER A 474 4.08 -8.72 6.19
N ARG A 475 2.76 -8.68 6.42
CA ARG A 475 2.06 -9.79 7.10
C ARG A 475 1.83 -10.95 6.14
N ARG A 476 1.99 -12.17 6.66
CA ARG A 476 1.65 -13.42 5.98
C ARG A 476 0.53 -14.08 6.78
N LEU A 477 -0.64 -14.24 6.18
CA LEU A 477 -1.80 -14.87 6.82
C LEU A 477 -1.62 -16.39 6.82
N MET A 478 -2.28 -17.10 7.74
CA MET A 478 -2.05 -18.54 7.94
C MET A 478 -3.19 -19.38 7.37
N GLY A 479 -2.84 -20.31 6.48
CA GLY A 479 -3.72 -21.35 5.95
C GLY A 479 -3.43 -22.71 6.56
N ASP A 480 -4.09 -23.75 6.04
CA ASP A 480 -3.89 -25.14 6.49
C ASP A 480 -2.50 -25.67 6.10
N HIS A 481 -1.83 -25.06 5.09
CA HIS A 481 -0.42 -25.30 4.78
C HIS A 481 0.37 -24.01 4.80
N ILE A 482 1.48 -24.02 5.54
CA ILE A 482 2.46 -22.94 5.55
C ILE A 482 3.53 -23.34 4.54
N TYR A 483 3.52 -22.67 3.39
CA TYR A 483 4.51 -22.93 2.35
C TYR A 483 5.90 -22.50 2.80
N ASP A 484 6.88 -23.39 2.67
CA ASP A 484 8.25 -23.15 3.10
C ASP A 484 9.25 -23.30 1.93
N MET A 485 10.53 -23.07 2.21
CA MET A 485 11.63 -23.24 1.26
C MET A 485 11.75 -24.69 0.78
N HIS A 486 11.51 -25.66 1.66
CA HIS A 486 11.65 -27.08 1.34
C HIS A 486 10.67 -27.51 0.27
N ASP A 487 9.44 -27.02 0.33
CA ASP A 487 8.44 -27.25 -0.71
C ASP A 487 8.97 -26.80 -2.09
N ALA A 488 9.67 -25.65 -2.14
CA ALA A 488 10.28 -25.13 -3.37
C ALA A 488 11.51 -25.95 -3.82
N ILE A 489 12.48 -26.19 -2.94
CA ILE A 489 13.78 -26.78 -3.32
C ILE A 489 13.71 -28.30 -3.48
N LYS A 490 12.81 -28.99 -2.77
CA LYS A 490 12.52 -30.41 -2.97
C LYS A 490 11.54 -30.62 -4.12
N ARG A 491 10.98 -29.53 -4.68
CA ARG A 491 9.96 -29.54 -5.74
C ARG A 491 8.81 -30.46 -5.37
N ARG A 492 8.31 -30.28 -4.15
CA ARG A 492 7.28 -31.15 -3.58
C ARG A 492 6.05 -31.13 -4.47
N GLU A 493 5.53 -32.33 -4.76
CA GLU A 493 4.26 -32.46 -5.44
C GLU A 493 3.12 -32.36 -4.42
N PHE A 494 2.06 -31.66 -4.83
CA PHE A 494 0.85 -31.50 -4.04
C PHE A 494 -0.36 -31.96 -4.85
N PRO A 495 -1.23 -32.82 -4.27
CA PRO A 495 -2.46 -33.22 -4.94
C PRO A 495 -3.37 -32.01 -5.22
N ASP A 496 -3.26 -30.98 -4.39
CA ASP A 496 -3.97 -29.70 -4.48
C ASP A 496 -3.10 -28.56 -5.03
N ALA A 497 -2.03 -28.84 -5.79
CA ALA A 497 -1.26 -27.82 -6.49
C ALA A 497 -2.15 -26.99 -7.45
N VAL A 498 -2.08 -25.66 -7.33
CA VAL A 498 -2.83 -24.72 -8.18
C VAL A 498 -2.00 -23.53 -8.68
N VAL A 499 -0.73 -23.45 -8.28
CA VAL A 499 0.25 -22.48 -8.79
C VAL A 499 1.57 -23.19 -9.05
N VAL A 500 2.28 -22.77 -10.10
CA VAL A 500 3.58 -23.32 -10.50
C VAL A 500 4.58 -22.20 -10.73
N GLU A 501 5.83 -22.42 -10.31
CA GLU A 501 6.93 -21.47 -10.50
C GLU A 501 8.25 -22.24 -10.69
N LYS A 502 9.26 -21.61 -11.30
CA LYS A 502 10.63 -22.13 -11.44
C LYS A 502 11.70 -21.18 -10.88
N ARG A 503 11.30 -19.99 -10.42
CA ARG A 503 12.20 -18.96 -9.90
C ARG A 503 12.93 -19.45 -8.65
N GLU A 504 14.22 -19.13 -8.56
CA GLU A 504 15.02 -19.33 -7.35
C GLU A 504 14.38 -18.65 -6.13
N VAL A 505 14.66 -19.18 -4.95
CA VAL A 505 14.30 -18.52 -3.70
C VAL A 505 15.22 -17.31 -3.53
N ASP A 506 14.71 -16.08 -3.74
CA ASP A 506 15.49 -14.83 -3.69
C ASP A 506 15.18 -13.94 -2.47
N GLY A 507 15.85 -14.22 -1.35
CA GLY A 507 15.72 -13.45 -0.10
C GLY A 507 16.61 -12.21 -0.08
N HIS A 508 16.13 -11.10 0.46
CA HIS A 508 16.86 -9.83 0.47
C HIS A 508 17.31 -9.45 1.87
N TYR A 509 18.52 -8.88 1.99
CA TYR A 509 19.04 -8.31 3.23
C TYR A 509 19.66 -6.94 3.01
N GLN A 510 19.69 -6.11 4.05
CA GLN A 510 20.32 -4.79 4.02
C GLN A 510 21.85 -4.89 4.03
N ARG A 511 22.54 -4.22 3.11
CA ARG A 511 24.01 -4.27 2.99
C ARG A 511 24.73 -3.82 4.26
N LYS A 512 24.12 -2.93 5.05
CA LYS A 512 24.63 -2.50 6.36
C LYS A 512 24.84 -3.65 7.34
N LEU A 513 24.08 -4.74 7.22
CA LEU A 513 24.28 -5.95 8.04
C LEU A 513 25.61 -6.67 7.74
N LYS A 514 26.27 -6.33 6.64
CA LYS A 514 27.63 -6.76 6.28
C LYS A 514 28.66 -5.63 6.37
N GLY A 515 28.33 -4.53 7.06
CA GLY A 515 29.27 -3.43 7.30
C GLY A 515 29.30 -2.34 6.22
N ALA A 516 28.39 -2.36 5.24
CA ALA A 516 28.26 -1.22 4.33
C ALA A 516 27.88 0.06 5.09
N LYS A 517 28.33 1.22 4.58
CA LYS A 517 28.05 2.52 5.21
C LYS A 517 26.59 2.92 5.02
N GLU A 518 26.06 2.66 3.83
CA GLU A 518 24.70 2.95 3.43
C GLU A 518 23.72 1.90 3.97
N ASP A 519 22.60 2.34 4.53
CA ASP A 519 21.55 1.48 5.07
C ASP A 519 20.33 1.35 4.18
N PHE A 520 20.30 2.06 3.06
CA PHE A 520 19.17 2.16 2.12
C PHE A 520 19.35 1.29 0.86
N LEU A 521 20.31 0.34 0.90
CA LEU A 521 20.62 -0.55 -0.20
C LEU A 521 20.58 -2.01 0.26
N SER A 522 19.92 -2.85 -0.53
CA SER A 522 19.80 -4.28 -0.29
C SER A 522 20.67 -5.13 -1.23
N THR A 523 20.82 -6.40 -0.88
CA THR A 523 21.41 -7.45 -1.71
C THR A 523 20.50 -8.68 -1.67
N ALA A 524 20.33 -9.32 -2.82
CA ALA A 524 19.58 -10.57 -2.93
C ALA A 524 20.51 -11.78 -2.73
N MET A 525 20.01 -12.78 -2.03
CA MET A 525 20.57 -14.11 -1.81
C MET A 525 19.73 -15.11 -2.60
N PHE A 526 20.38 -16.02 -3.32
CA PHE A 526 19.67 -16.94 -4.21
C PHE A 526 19.91 -18.39 -3.80
N HIS A 527 18.83 -19.15 -3.63
CA HIS A 527 18.87 -20.60 -3.53
C HIS A 527 18.18 -21.24 -4.73
N LYS A 528 18.90 -22.12 -5.42
CA LYS A 528 18.38 -22.85 -6.59
C LYS A 528 17.26 -23.80 -6.18
N THR A 529 16.20 -23.84 -6.99
CA THR A 529 15.07 -24.78 -6.83
C THR A 529 15.19 -26.02 -7.71
N GLY A 530 16.05 -25.97 -8.75
CA GLY A 530 16.34 -27.12 -9.61
C GLY A 530 15.22 -27.46 -10.61
N GLY A 531 14.21 -26.62 -10.77
CA GLY A 531 13.13 -26.83 -11.74
C GLY A 531 11.82 -26.17 -11.32
N TYR A 532 10.72 -26.68 -11.88
CA TYR A 532 9.38 -26.28 -11.46
C TYR A 532 9.08 -26.81 -10.06
N TYR A 533 8.42 -25.99 -9.25
CA TYR A 533 7.84 -26.31 -7.96
C TYR A 533 6.40 -25.77 -7.91
N PHE A 534 5.63 -26.27 -6.95
CA PHE A 534 4.19 -26.10 -6.91
C PHE A 534 3.74 -25.56 -5.57
N ILE A 535 2.69 -24.75 -5.57
CA ILE A 535 2.09 -24.20 -4.35
C ILE A 535 0.67 -24.76 -4.20
N PRO A 536 0.34 -25.39 -3.06
CA PRO A 536 -0.95 -26.00 -2.83
C PRO A 536 -2.05 -24.96 -2.55
N PHE A 537 -3.28 -25.27 -2.96
CA PHE A 537 -4.44 -24.42 -2.74
C PHE A 537 -4.70 -24.13 -1.27
N ARG A 538 -4.37 -25.08 -0.38
CA ARG A 538 -4.52 -24.92 1.07
C ARG A 538 -3.60 -23.88 1.72
N SER A 539 -2.74 -23.23 0.94
CA SER A 539 -1.99 -22.02 1.32
C SER A 539 -2.70 -20.70 0.97
N PHE A 540 -3.85 -20.75 0.30
CA PHE A 540 -4.58 -19.59 -0.22
C PHE A 540 -5.94 -19.34 0.45
N TYR A 541 -6.26 -20.03 1.55
CA TYR A 541 -7.42 -19.74 2.38
C TYR A 541 -7.06 -19.68 3.86
N SER A 542 -7.78 -18.86 4.63
CA SER A 542 -7.55 -18.73 6.07
C SER A 542 -7.89 -20.04 6.78
N ARG A 543 -7.04 -20.48 7.70
CA ARG A 543 -7.32 -21.68 8.52
C ARG A 543 -8.41 -21.47 9.56
N ASN A 544 -8.78 -20.22 9.85
CA ASN A 544 -9.70 -19.85 10.93
C ASN A 544 -10.79 -18.83 10.53
N LEU A 545 -10.93 -18.52 9.24
CA LEU A 545 -12.06 -17.76 8.69
C LEU A 545 -12.66 -18.52 7.52
N SER A 546 -13.95 -18.87 7.65
CA SER A 546 -14.63 -19.82 6.76
C SER A 546 -14.82 -19.31 5.34
N ASN A 547 -14.80 -18.00 5.12
CA ASN A 547 -15.05 -17.39 3.81
C ASN A 547 -13.97 -16.43 3.31
N LEU A 548 -12.75 -16.50 3.87
CA LEU A 548 -11.62 -15.67 3.45
C LEU A 548 -10.56 -16.48 2.70
N MET A 549 -10.30 -16.08 1.46
CA MET A 549 -9.11 -16.45 0.70
C MET A 549 -8.05 -15.34 0.72
N MET A 550 -6.82 -15.68 0.40
CA MET A 550 -5.68 -14.77 0.34
C MET A 550 -4.87 -15.02 -0.93
N ALA A 551 -4.44 -13.94 -1.60
CA ALA A 551 -3.66 -14.02 -2.82
C ALA A 551 -2.55 -12.96 -2.86
N GLY A 552 -1.44 -13.31 -3.52
CA GLY A 552 -0.26 -12.45 -3.57
C GLY A 552 0.59 -12.55 -2.30
N ARG A 553 1.24 -11.46 -1.90
CA ARG A 553 2.31 -11.48 -0.89
C ARG A 553 1.87 -11.80 0.54
N CYS A 554 0.57 -11.78 0.81
CA CYS A 554 0.01 -12.08 2.13
C CYS A 554 -0.37 -13.56 2.31
N PHE A 555 -0.08 -14.43 1.34
CA PHE A 555 -0.44 -15.85 1.41
C PHE A 555 0.30 -16.61 2.53
N SER A 556 -0.15 -17.84 2.80
CA SER A 556 0.38 -18.69 3.87
C SER A 556 1.74 -19.28 3.53
N CYS A 557 2.78 -18.62 4.00
CA CYS A 557 4.17 -19.05 3.87
C CYS A 557 5.07 -18.54 5.01
N THR A 558 6.25 -19.14 5.13
CA THR A 558 7.35 -18.58 5.93
C THR A 558 7.98 -17.38 5.21
N HIS A 559 8.85 -16.63 5.91
CA HIS A 559 9.65 -15.57 5.28
C HIS A 559 10.46 -16.11 4.09
N VAL A 560 11.15 -17.24 4.26
CA VAL A 560 11.98 -17.82 3.21
C VAL A 560 11.11 -18.44 2.12
N GLY A 561 10.03 -19.14 2.47
CA GLY A 561 9.04 -19.67 1.53
C GLY A 561 8.40 -18.60 0.65
N LEU A 562 8.28 -17.36 1.12
CA LEU A 562 7.78 -16.22 0.33
C LEU A 562 8.74 -15.81 -0.81
N CYS A 563 10.05 -15.99 -0.60
CA CYS A 563 11.10 -15.31 -1.39
C CYS A 563 11.05 -15.63 -2.89
N GLY A 564 10.67 -16.85 -3.29
CA GLY A 564 10.45 -17.18 -4.71
C GLY A 564 9.07 -16.75 -5.21
N PRO A 565 7.97 -17.26 -4.62
CA PRO A 565 6.59 -17.03 -5.07
C PRO A 565 6.09 -15.57 -5.09
N ARG A 566 6.70 -14.66 -4.33
CA ARG A 566 6.24 -13.25 -4.21
C ARG A 566 6.28 -12.40 -5.49
N VAL A 567 6.88 -12.93 -6.56
CA VAL A 567 6.97 -12.23 -7.85
C VAL A 567 5.61 -12.17 -8.53
N MET A 568 5.37 -11.08 -9.27
CA MET A 568 3.99 -10.65 -9.53
C MET A 568 3.23 -11.55 -10.52
N ASN A 569 3.89 -12.23 -11.46
CA ASN A 569 3.20 -13.21 -12.31
C ASN A 569 2.72 -14.41 -11.49
N THR A 570 3.52 -14.85 -10.52
CA THR A 570 3.18 -15.96 -9.62
C THR A 570 2.10 -15.55 -8.62
N CYS A 571 2.16 -14.33 -8.08
CA CYS A 571 1.03 -13.73 -7.35
C CYS A 571 -0.25 -13.65 -8.22
N GLY A 572 -0.10 -13.35 -9.52
CA GLY A 572 -1.21 -13.36 -10.48
C GLY A 572 -1.83 -14.74 -10.64
N GLN A 573 -1.01 -15.80 -10.71
CA GLN A 573 -1.50 -17.18 -10.70
C GLN A 573 -2.30 -17.50 -9.43
N MET A 574 -1.81 -17.06 -8.25
CA MET A 574 -2.53 -17.22 -6.98
C MET A 574 -3.91 -16.55 -7.05
N GLY A 575 -3.96 -15.35 -7.61
CA GLY A 575 -5.20 -14.62 -7.86
C GLY A 575 -6.16 -15.40 -8.75
N ILE A 576 -5.71 -15.87 -9.91
CA ILE A 576 -6.53 -16.66 -10.83
C ILE A 576 -7.10 -17.92 -10.14
N ALA A 577 -6.26 -18.63 -9.37
CA ALA A 577 -6.68 -19.80 -8.62
C ALA A 577 -7.78 -19.48 -7.59
N THR A 578 -7.62 -18.42 -6.78
CA THR A 578 -8.64 -18.02 -5.80
C THR A 578 -9.91 -17.45 -6.45
N GLY A 579 -9.78 -16.78 -7.60
CA GLY A 579 -10.91 -16.32 -8.41
C GLY A 579 -11.79 -17.48 -8.90
N TYR A 580 -11.19 -18.53 -9.48
CA TYR A 580 -11.92 -19.74 -9.86
C TYR A 580 -12.43 -20.53 -8.65
N ALA A 581 -11.69 -20.56 -7.55
CA ALA A 581 -12.17 -21.19 -6.32
C ALA A 581 -13.44 -20.51 -5.79
N ALA A 582 -13.56 -19.18 -5.89
CA ALA A 582 -14.77 -18.45 -5.50
C ALA A 582 -15.99 -18.84 -6.36
N VAL A 583 -15.79 -19.11 -7.66
CA VAL A 583 -16.83 -19.64 -8.55
C VAL A 583 -17.35 -20.97 -8.03
N LEU A 584 -16.44 -21.86 -7.61
CA LEU A 584 -16.80 -23.16 -7.06
C LEU A 584 -17.43 -23.06 -5.67
N CYS A 585 -16.99 -22.12 -4.83
CA CYS A 585 -17.63 -21.82 -3.55
C CYS A 585 -19.12 -21.48 -3.76
N LYS A 586 -19.42 -20.61 -4.74
CA LYS A 586 -20.80 -20.26 -5.12
C LYS A 586 -21.54 -21.46 -5.71
N LYS A 587 -20.93 -22.21 -6.62
CA LYS A 587 -21.56 -23.36 -7.30
C LYS A 587 -21.97 -24.47 -6.33
N HIS A 588 -21.10 -24.80 -5.38
CA HIS A 588 -21.28 -25.92 -4.46
C HIS A 588 -21.80 -25.50 -3.08
N ASN A 589 -22.03 -24.19 -2.87
CA ASN A 589 -22.35 -23.61 -1.57
C ASN A 589 -21.38 -24.09 -0.48
N ALA A 590 -20.09 -23.95 -0.76
CA ALA A 590 -18.99 -24.50 0.02
C ALA A 590 -17.95 -23.43 0.38
N SER A 591 -17.31 -23.59 1.52
CA SER A 591 -16.15 -22.80 1.95
C SER A 591 -14.94 -23.06 1.05
N PRO A 592 -13.96 -22.13 0.99
CA PRO A 592 -12.69 -22.38 0.30
C PRO A 592 -11.99 -23.66 0.79
N LYS A 593 -12.09 -23.99 2.08
CA LYS A 593 -11.52 -25.22 2.63
C LYS A 593 -12.18 -26.47 2.04
N GLU A 594 -13.51 -26.49 1.96
CA GLU A 594 -14.26 -27.59 1.33
C GLU A 594 -13.98 -27.71 -0.17
N ILE A 595 -13.74 -26.59 -0.87
CA ILE A 595 -13.26 -26.64 -2.26
C ILE A 595 -11.93 -27.39 -2.36
N GLY A 596 -10.98 -27.10 -1.45
CA GLY A 596 -9.69 -27.80 -1.42
C GLY A 596 -9.78 -29.28 -1.05
N GLN A 597 -10.80 -29.68 -0.28
CA GLN A 597 -10.98 -31.06 0.17
C GLN A 597 -11.77 -31.92 -0.83
N SER A 598 -12.87 -31.38 -1.38
CA SER A 598 -13.85 -32.15 -2.14
C SER A 598 -13.94 -31.77 -3.62
N HIS A 599 -13.49 -30.58 -4.01
CA HIS A 599 -13.67 -30.05 -5.38
C HIS A 599 -12.35 -29.63 -6.06
N ILE A 600 -11.21 -30.07 -5.51
CA ILE A 600 -9.89 -29.67 -6.00
C ILE A 600 -9.60 -30.09 -7.45
N LYS A 601 -10.16 -31.22 -7.88
CA LYS A 601 -10.04 -31.67 -9.29
C LYS A 601 -10.71 -30.69 -10.23
N GLU A 602 -11.91 -30.21 -9.88
CA GLU A 602 -12.64 -29.23 -10.69
C GLU A 602 -11.91 -27.89 -10.72
N LEU A 603 -11.38 -27.44 -9.58
CA LEU A 603 -10.57 -26.22 -9.52
C LEU A 603 -9.33 -26.32 -10.43
N ARG A 604 -8.61 -27.44 -10.36
CA ARG A 604 -7.45 -27.70 -11.20
C ARG A 604 -7.81 -27.72 -12.70
N ASN A 605 -8.95 -28.28 -13.07
CA ASN A 605 -9.44 -28.27 -14.45
C ASN A 605 -9.72 -26.83 -14.93
N LEU A 606 -10.38 -25.99 -14.12
CA LEU A 606 -10.63 -24.58 -14.47
C LEU A 606 -9.33 -23.79 -14.70
N ILE A 607 -8.28 -24.10 -13.93
CA ILE A 607 -6.97 -23.45 -14.08
C ILE A 607 -6.17 -24.02 -15.26
N GLY A 608 -6.34 -25.31 -15.59
CA GLY A 608 -5.56 -26.05 -16.59
C GLY A 608 -4.45 -26.95 -16.02
N PHE A 609 -4.53 -27.29 -14.73
CA PHE A 609 -3.61 -28.20 -14.01
C PHE A 609 -3.89 -29.70 -14.23
N ASP A 610 -4.80 -30.02 -15.15
CA ASP A 610 -5.23 -31.36 -15.55
C ASP A 610 -4.42 -31.93 -16.73
N GLY A 611 -3.43 -31.17 -17.22
CA GLY A 611 -2.62 -31.54 -18.39
C GLY A 611 -3.19 -31.04 -19.71
N SER A 612 -4.32 -30.31 -19.71
CA SER A 612 -4.93 -29.75 -20.93
C SER A 612 -4.12 -28.61 -21.55
N LYS A 613 -3.25 -27.94 -20.77
CA LYS A 613 -2.43 -26.80 -21.21
C LYS A 613 -0.95 -27.02 -20.86
N PRO A 614 -0.01 -26.57 -21.70
CA PRO A 614 1.40 -26.53 -21.33
C PRO A 614 1.68 -25.39 -20.33
N VAL A 615 2.68 -25.58 -19.45
CA VAL A 615 3.17 -24.53 -18.54
C VAL A 615 3.78 -23.39 -19.35
N ASN A 616 3.19 -22.20 -19.29
CA ASN A 616 3.70 -21.04 -20.01
C ASN A 616 4.79 -20.30 -19.23
N ASN A 617 5.85 -19.95 -19.95
CA ASN A 617 7.01 -19.27 -19.40
C ASN A 617 7.44 -18.11 -20.30
N PRO A 618 6.91 -16.89 -20.08
CA PRO A 618 7.18 -15.74 -20.94
C PRO A 618 8.66 -15.35 -20.92
N SER A 619 9.40 -15.65 -19.83
CA SER A 619 10.85 -15.40 -19.72
C SER A 619 11.73 -16.19 -20.71
N LYS A 620 11.15 -17.09 -21.51
CA LYS A 620 11.87 -17.75 -22.63
C LYS A 620 11.73 -17.00 -23.97
N GLY A 621 10.85 -16.01 -24.07
CA GLY A 621 10.65 -15.21 -25.29
C GLY A 621 11.35 -13.86 -25.19
N GLY A 622 12.58 -13.77 -25.71
CA GLY A 622 13.30 -12.50 -25.86
C GLY A 622 14.22 -12.17 -24.68
N HIS A 623 15.47 -12.61 -24.79
CA HIS A 623 16.60 -11.97 -24.12
C HIS A 623 17.37 -11.14 -25.15
#